data_AF-A0A285Q3E9-F1
#
_entry.id   AF-A0A285Q3E9-F1
#
_cell.length_a   1.000
_cell.length_b   1.000
_cell.length_c   1.000
_cell.angle_alpha   90.00
_cell.angle_beta   90.00
_cell.angle_gamma   90.00
#
_symmetry.space_group_name_H-M   'P 1'
#
loop_
_entity.id
_entity.type
_entity.pdbx_description
1 polymer ?
#
loop_
_entity_poly.entity_id
_entity_poly.type
_entity_poly.pdbx_seq_one_letter_code
_entity_poly.pdbx_strand_id
1 'polypeptide(L)'
;MEKSYRHTFNRVLWIPLFAALLLVGCGGGDSSSPDDTGDSADSNDSSPQSVGYLVDSAVGNLTFSANGIDGETDAAGRFGFNVGEPVTFRLAGLDLGTVTLSGTNTIITPAELRGETRGSEPYGRSTRNLLRLLQTLDRDGNPENGIDLPSPTELENNGLADVLAGQQLDDPNFDTQIASALVELNESFNTATALVDEESALAHFDLTLEGLQLPGNILTLSDGTISQWDVYTQNFGEYAGRLTLNDSVSGTYEEWNQCSDEGDDRGWIGTRARAEDLCSSQNASDITWQVDGRTFSFTNGAIRDTCTILSGDRNRFTASCNIDLGADRQIEVQYFVRTGVDRFNDQLVTGEFTEFSGGTHLTGENSFLTLEADKTGGYEIS
;
A
#
# COMPACT_ATOMS: atom_id res chain seq x y z
N MET A 1 38.26 -22.54 -4.53
CA MET A 1 37.64 -23.81 -4.13
C MET A 1 36.63 -23.45 -3.06
N GLU A 2 35.41 -23.18 -3.48
CA GLU A 2 34.38 -22.62 -2.62
C GLU A 2 33.06 -23.33 -2.95
N LYS A 3 32.31 -23.66 -1.89
CA LYS A 3 31.24 -24.64 -1.88
C LYS A 3 30.00 -24.09 -2.59
N SER A 4 29.54 -24.79 -3.62
CA SER A 4 28.20 -24.63 -4.19
C SER A 4 27.16 -25.11 -3.19
N TYR A 5 26.34 -24.20 -2.68
CA TYR A 5 25.08 -24.52 -2.02
C TYR A 5 23.98 -24.52 -3.09
N ARG A 6 23.41 -25.69 -3.35
CA ARG A 6 22.22 -25.85 -4.19
C ARG A 6 21.02 -25.95 -3.27
N HIS A 7 20.13 -24.95 -3.29
CA HIS A 7 18.78 -25.13 -2.79
C HIS A 7 17.92 -25.65 -3.95
N THR A 8 17.51 -26.92 -3.85
CA THR A 8 16.53 -27.55 -4.73
C THR A 8 15.21 -27.68 -3.99
N PHE A 9 14.16 -27.05 -4.49
CA PHE A 9 12.75 -27.30 -4.22
C PHE A 9 12.07 -27.42 -5.60
N ASN A 10 11.18 -28.34 -5.94
CA ASN A 10 10.71 -29.58 -5.33
C ASN A 10 10.20 -30.43 -6.51
N ARG A 11 10.69 -31.66 -6.70
CA ARG A 11 10.25 -32.56 -7.78
C ARG A 11 9.20 -33.53 -7.24
N VAL A 12 7.99 -33.43 -7.79
CA VAL A 12 6.92 -34.42 -7.60
C VAL A 12 7.36 -35.76 -8.19
N LEU A 13 7.40 -36.80 -7.35
CA LEU A 13 7.65 -38.18 -7.78
C LEU A 13 6.77 -39.14 -6.97
N TRP A 14 5.89 -39.82 -7.69
CA TRP A 14 5.03 -40.93 -7.24
C TRP A 14 5.85 -42.18 -6.95
N ILE A 15 5.68 -42.83 -5.79
CA ILE A 15 6.06 -44.25 -5.55
C ILE A 15 5.08 -44.88 -4.51
N PRO A 16 4.74 -46.19 -4.62
CA PRO A 16 3.53 -46.78 -4.05
C PRO A 16 3.70 -47.50 -2.70
N LEU A 17 2.53 -47.85 -2.17
CA LEU A 17 2.16 -48.80 -1.11
C LEU A 17 3.14 -49.96 -0.82
N PHE A 18 3.68 -50.03 0.40
CA PHE A 18 3.92 -51.31 1.09
C PHE A 18 3.95 -51.13 2.62
N ALA A 19 3.29 -52.05 3.33
CA ALA A 19 3.02 -52.05 4.76
C ALA A 19 4.22 -52.53 5.62
N ALA A 20 4.32 -52.04 6.86
CA ALA A 20 4.36 -52.85 8.09
C ALA A 20 4.77 -52.03 9.33
N LEU A 21 3.85 -51.99 10.30
CA LEU A 21 3.98 -52.26 11.74
C LEU A 21 5.11 -51.66 12.62
N LEU A 22 4.63 -51.17 13.78
CA LEU A 22 5.22 -51.05 15.13
C LEU A 22 6.06 -49.81 15.43
N LEU A 23 5.48 -48.90 16.23
CA LEU A 23 6.09 -48.49 17.49
C LEU A 23 5.03 -47.96 18.47
N VAL A 24 5.02 -48.59 19.64
CA VAL A 24 4.33 -48.18 20.87
C VAL A 24 5.17 -47.09 21.52
N GLY A 25 4.53 -45.98 21.90
CA GLY A 25 5.10 -44.92 22.73
C GLY A 25 4.07 -44.51 23.78
N CYS A 26 4.20 -45.11 24.96
CA CYS A 26 3.45 -44.80 26.18
C CYS A 26 4.31 -43.90 27.07
N GLY A 27 3.69 -42.89 27.67
CA GLY A 27 4.22 -42.10 28.79
C GLY A 27 3.44 -40.79 28.90
N GLY A 28 2.68 -40.48 29.95
CA GLY A 28 2.57 -41.03 31.30
C GLY A 28 2.77 -39.90 32.31
N GLY A 29 1.74 -39.56 33.10
CA GLY A 29 1.84 -38.63 34.23
C GLY A 29 0.50 -38.02 34.66
N ASP A 30 -0.16 -38.69 35.60
CA ASP A 30 -1.48 -38.42 36.16
C ASP A 30 -1.37 -37.65 37.50
N SER A 31 -2.24 -36.67 37.75
CA SER A 31 -2.63 -36.28 39.12
C SER A 31 -3.96 -35.50 39.14
N SER A 32 -4.96 -36.20 39.67
CA SER A 32 -6.31 -35.84 40.13
C SER A 32 -6.59 -34.43 40.71
N SER A 33 -7.78 -33.93 40.34
CA SER A 33 -8.64 -32.78 40.78
C SER A 33 -8.81 -32.59 42.32
N PRO A 34 -9.55 -31.56 42.86
CA PRO A 34 -10.47 -30.57 42.24
C PRO A 34 -10.45 -29.11 42.80
N ASP A 35 -11.21 -28.23 42.12
CA ASP A 35 -11.78 -26.94 42.55
C ASP A 35 -10.91 -25.94 43.32
N ASP A 36 -10.57 -24.82 42.66
CA ASP A 36 -10.65 -23.51 43.32
C ASP A 36 -11.08 -22.42 42.33
N THR A 37 -12.07 -21.66 42.75
CA THR A 37 -12.69 -20.53 42.07
C THR A 37 -11.68 -19.42 41.84
N GLY A 38 -11.42 -19.09 40.57
CA GLY A 38 -10.49 -18.02 40.19
C GLY A 38 -10.90 -17.39 38.88
N ASP A 39 -11.77 -16.40 38.99
CA ASP A 39 -12.04 -15.33 38.03
C ASP A 39 -10.85 -15.09 37.08
N SER A 40 -10.96 -15.56 35.85
CA SER A 40 -10.06 -15.20 34.77
C SER A 40 -10.89 -14.45 33.76
N ALA A 41 -10.75 -13.13 33.83
CA ALA A 41 -11.29 -12.19 32.88
C ALA A 41 -11.02 -12.69 31.46
N ASP A 42 -12.12 -12.93 30.76
CA ASP A 42 -12.19 -13.25 29.35
C ASP A 42 -11.45 -12.13 28.60
N SER A 43 -10.22 -12.40 28.17
CA SER A 43 -9.54 -11.59 27.16
C SER A 43 -10.34 -11.77 25.88
N ASN A 44 -11.28 -10.86 25.69
CA ASN A 44 -12.19 -10.79 24.56
C ASN A 44 -11.36 -10.48 23.30
N ASP A 45 -10.69 -11.50 22.76
CA ASP A 45 -9.94 -11.44 21.51
C ASP A 45 -10.96 -11.37 20.37
N SER A 46 -11.44 -10.15 20.11
CA SER A 46 -12.36 -9.84 19.03
C SER A 46 -11.58 -9.83 17.72
N SER A 47 -11.63 -10.91 16.94
CA SER A 47 -11.05 -10.88 15.58
C SER A 47 -11.77 -9.83 14.71
N PRO A 48 -11.06 -8.99 13.94
CA PRO A 48 -11.69 -7.97 13.09
C PRO A 48 -12.61 -8.60 12.06
N GLN A 49 -13.85 -8.10 11.97
CA GLN A 49 -14.84 -8.56 10.99
C GLN A 49 -14.89 -7.70 9.72
N SER A 50 -14.28 -6.52 9.77
CA SER A 50 -14.29 -5.54 8.70
C SER A 50 -12.90 -4.97 8.46
N VAL A 51 -12.73 -4.39 7.27
CA VAL A 51 -11.50 -3.80 6.80
C VAL A 51 -11.75 -2.35 6.40
N GLY A 52 -10.84 -1.46 6.80
CA GLY A 52 -10.81 -0.05 6.40
C GLY A 52 -9.46 0.33 5.84
N TYR A 53 -9.38 1.49 5.22
CA TYR A 53 -8.16 2.01 4.59
C TYR A 53 -7.98 3.48 4.95
N LEU A 54 -6.80 3.87 5.43
CA LEU A 54 -6.43 5.25 5.68
C LEU A 54 -5.60 5.78 4.50
N VAL A 55 -6.10 6.83 3.85
CA VAL A 55 -5.56 7.30 2.56
C VAL A 55 -5.27 8.82 2.57
N ASP A 56 -3.99 9.14 2.45
CA ASP A 56 -3.31 10.31 1.89
C ASP A 56 -2.17 9.74 1.02
N SER A 57 -2.55 9.14 -0.12
CA SER A 57 -2.01 7.83 -0.56
C SER A 57 -2.07 6.75 0.53
N ALA A 58 -1.73 5.50 0.24
CA ALA A 58 -1.83 4.46 1.28
C ALA A 58 -0.89 4.77 2.47
N VAL A 59 -1.42 4.95 3.69
CA VAL A 59 -0.60 5.32 4.87
C VAL A 59 -0.29 4.10 5.73
N GLY A 60 0.93 3.58 5.66
CA GLY A 60 1.42 2.42 6.40
C GLY A 60 2.02 2.73 7.77
N ASN A 61 2.13 1.69 8.60
CA ASN A 61 2.79 1.67 9.91
C ASN A 61 2.19 2.62 10.97
N LEU A 62 0.91 2.98 10.84
CA LEU A 62 0.19 3.69 11.90
C LEU A 62 -0.43 2.71 12.88
N THR A 63 -0.15 2.90 14.17
CA THR A 63 -0.81 2.12 15.22
C THR A 63 -2.29 2.48 15.32
N PHE A 64 -3.15 1.49 15.48
CA PHE A 64 -4.57 1.68 15.73
C PHE A 64 -5.06 0.79 16.88
N SER A 65 -6.13 1.23 17.53
CA SER A 65 -6.83 0.48 18.57
C SER A 65 -8.34 0.55 18.35
N ALA A 66 -8.99 -0.61 18.31
CA ALA A 66 -10.42 -0.78 17.99
C ALA A 66 -11.03 -1.88 18.87
N ASN A 67 -11.47 -1.52 20.09
CA ASN A 67 -12.21 -2.38 21.02
C ASN A 67 -11.66 -3.83 21.13
N GLY A 68 -10.40 -3.96 21.53
CA GLY A 68 -9.72 -5.25 21.67
C GLY A 68 -8.91 -5.68 20.44
N ILE A 69 -9.04 -4.96 19.32
CA ILE A 69 -8.19 -5.12 18.13
C ILE A 69 -7.13 -4.02 18.17
N ASP A 70 -5.88 -4.38 18.43
CA ASP A 70 -4.74 -3.49 18.29
C ASP A 70 -3.88 -3.96 17.11
N GLY A 71 -3.33 -3.01 16.36
CA GLY A 71 -2.49 -3.35 15.20
C GLY A 71 -1.87 -2.13 14.54
N GLU A 72 -1.32 -2.35 13.35
CA GLU A 72 -0.71 -1.33 12.51
C GLU A 72 -1.37 -1.32 11.12
N THR A 73 -1.48 -0.15 10.50
CA THR A 73 -1.86 -0.08 9.09
C THR A 73 -0.78 -0.73 8.24
N ASP A 74 -1.16 -1.56 7.26
CA ASP A 74 -0.19 -2.13 6.33
C ASP A 74 0.17 -1.16 5.19
N ALA A 75 1.00 -1.61 4.24
CA ALA A 75 1.41 -0.82 3.07
C ALA A 75 0.25 -0.35 2.17
N ALA A 76 -0.95 -0.94 2.29
CA ALA A 76 -2.17 -0.49 1.60
C ALA A 76 -2.96 0.54 2.43
N GLY A 77 -2.43 0.97 3.59
CA GLY A 77 -3.12 1.75 4.59
C GLY A 77 -4.23 0.98 5.31
N ARG A 78 -4.22 -0.35 5.22
CA ARG A 78 -5.33 -1.19 5.65
C ARG A 78 -5.29 -1.46 7.15
N PHE A 79 -6.45 -1.42 7.79
CA PHE A 79 -6.64 -1.79 9.19
C PHE A 79 -7.91 -2.62 9.41
N GLY A 80 -7.90 -3.45 10.45
CA GLY A 80 -9.03 -4.27 10.87
C GLY A 80 -9.89 -3.56 11.92
N PHE A 81 -11.21 -3.69 11.84
CA PHE A 81 -12.14 -3.13 12.82
C PHE A 81 -13.48 -3.87 12.82
N ASN A 82 -14.39 -3.52 13.73
CA ASN A 82 -15.80 -3.94 13.68
C ASN A 82 -16.73 -2.74 13.44
N VAL A 83 -17.73 -2.92 12.58
CA VAL A 83 -18.66 -1.85 12.20
C VAL A 83 -19.36 -1.26 13.44
N GLY A 84 -19.37 0.07 13.52
CA GLY A 84 -19.98 0.82 14.61
C GLY A 84 -19.11 0.97 15.85
N GLU A 85 -17.93 0.35 15.89
CA GLU A 85 -16.96 0.53 16.98
C GLU A 85 -15.98 1.68 16.66
N PRO A 86 -15.48 2.40 17.68
CA PRO A 86 -14.47 3.43 17.49
C PRO A 86 -13.11 2.81 17.16
N VAL A 87 -12.40 3.43 16.23
CA VAL A 87 -11.02 3.11 15.87
C VAL A 87 -10.17 4.36 16.11
N THR A 88 -9.22 4.28 17.03
CA THR A 88 -8.28 5.36 17.36
C THR A 88 -6.95 5.13 16.67
N PHE A 89 -6.44 6.12 15.93
CA PHE A 89 -5.15 6.07 15.24
C PHE A 89 -4.10 6.89 15.98
N ARG A 90 -2.89 6.35 16.07
CA ARG A 90 -1.75 7.02 16.71
C ARG A 90 -0.47 6.82 15.89
N LEU A 91 0.40 7.81 15.97
CA LEU A 91 1.77 7.73 15.49
C LEU A 91 2.72 7.90 16.68
N ALA A 92 3.30 6.79 17.14
CA ALA A 92 4.21 6.78 18.29
C ALA A 92 3.70 7.59 19.50
N GLY A 93 2.44 7.36 19.86
CA GLY A 93 1.76 8.03 20.97
C GLY A 93 1.06 9.35 20.62
N LEU A 94 1.38 10.00 19.50
CA LEU A 94 0.65 11.18 19.02
C LEU A 94 -0.77 10.78 18.59
N ASP A 95 -1.78 11.41 19.17
CA ASP A 95 -3.19 11.18 18.82
C ASP A 95 -3.52 11.79 17.45
N LEU A 96 -3.77 10.93 16.46
CA LEU A 96 -4.16 11.37 15.12
C LEU A 96 -5.66 11.59 15.03
N GLY A 97 -6.44 10.81 15.77
CA GLY A 97 -7.88 10.95 15.87
C GLY A 97 -8.60 9.63 16.06
N THR A 98 -9.92 9.71 16.21
CA THR A 98 -10.80 8.54 16.37
C THR A 98 -11.98 8.64 15.42
N VAL A 99 -12.27 7.55 14.72
CA VAL A 99 -13.39 7.45 13.77
C VAL A 99 -14.31 6.29 14.13
N THR A 100 -15.57 6.37 13.70
CA THR A 100 -16.52 5.26 13.79
C THR A 100 -17.06 4.96 12.41
N LEU A 101 -16.82 3.74 11.93
CA LEU A 101 -17.09 3.36 10.55
C LEU A 101 -18.36 2.53 10.45
N SER A 102 -19.19 2.83 9.45
CA SER A 102 -20.53 2.24 9.29
C SER A 102 -20.62 1.18 8.20
N GLY A 103 -19.54 0.93 7.45
CA GLY A 103 -19.51 -0.02 6.34
C GLY A 103 -18.22 -0.85 6.31
N THR A 104 -18.15 -1.80 5.38
CA THR A 104 -16.93 -2.57 5.07
C THR A 104 -16.15 -1.91 3.92
N ASN A 105 -14.85 -2.18 3.82
CA ASN A 105 -13.96 -1.60 2.81
C ASN A 105 -14.05 -0.06 2.74
N THR A 106 -14.22 0.58 3.90
CA THR A 106 -14.37 2.04 3.99
C THR A 106 -13.01 2.71 3.91
N ILE A 107 -12.93 3.77 3.12
CA ILE A 107 -11.76 4.64 3.07
C ILE A 107 -12.00 5.82 4.02
N ILE A 108 -10.99 6.17 4.79
CA ILE A 108 -10.90 7.39 5.59
C ILE A 108 -9.64 8.18 5.18
N THR A 109 -9.63 9.48 5.47
CA THR A 109 -8.50 10.37 5.19
C THR A 109 -7.99 11.05 6.46
N PRO A 110 -6.78 11.65 6.46
CA PRO A 110 -6.30 12.46 7.58
C PRO A 110 -7.28 13.58 8.00
N ALA A 111 -7.99 14.20 7.07
CA ALA A 111 -9.04 15.19 7.40
C ALA A 111 -10.16 14.58 8.24
N GLU A 112 -10.63 13.37 7.90
CA GLU A 112 -11.69 12.69 8.63
C GLU A 112 -11.23 12.23 10.02
N LEU A 113 -9.94 11.86 10.19
CA LEU A 113 -9.36 11.62 11.52
C LEU A 113 -9.44 12.86 12.41
N ARG A 114 -9.31 14.05 11.82
CA ARG A 114 -9.45 15.34 12.53
C ARG A 114 -10.89 15.83 12.66
N GLY A 115 -11.86 15.01 12.26
CA GLY A 115 -13.28 15.36 12.31
C GLY A 115 -13.70 16.40 11.27
N GLU A 116 -12.86 16.62 10.25
CA GLU A 116 -13.15 17.51 9.14
C GLU A 116 -13.78 16.72 7.98
N THR A 117 -14.70 17.36 7.26
CA THR A 117 -15.35 16.74 6.11
C THR A 117 -14.36 16.64 4.96
N ARG A 118 -14.20 15.43 4.40
CA ARG A 118 -13.38 15.19 3.20
C ARG A 118 -13.73 16.16 2.06
N GLY A 119 -12.71 16.81 1.48
CA GLY A 119 -12.86 17.73 0.36
C GLY A 119 -13.50 19.08 0.72
N SER A 120 -13.67 19.40 2.00
CA SER A 120 -14.31 20.63 2.47
C SER A 120 -13.27 21.63 2.98
N GLU A 121 -12.56 22.28 2.06
CA GLU A 121 -11.58 23.31 2.37
C GLU A 121 -12.16 24.60 2.97
N PRO A 122 -11.37 25.40 3.72
CA PRO A 122 -9.98 25.13 4.12
C PRO A 122 -9.89 24.17 5.31
N TYR A 123 -8.86 23.32 5.31
CA TYR A 123 -8.56 22.42 6.43
C TYR A 123 -7.99 23.16 7.64
N GLY A 124 -8.28 22.68 8.85
CA GLY A 124 -7.77 23.24 10.10
C GLY A 124 -6.29 22.97 10.31
N ARG A 125 -5.66 23.70 11.25
CA ARG A 125 -4.22 23.57 11.53
C ARG A 125 -3.83 22.13 11.88
N SER A 126 -4.64 21.43 12.66
CA SER A 126 -4.33 20.04 13.04
C SER A 126 -4.27 19.12 11.83
N THR A 127 -5.14 19.30 10.84
CA THR A 127 -5.13 18.51 9.61
C THR A 127 -3.88 18.84 8.79
N ARG A 128 -3.57 20.13 8.62
CA ARG A 128 -2.38 20.55 7.85
C ARG A 128 -1.07 20.06 8.49
N ASN A 129 -0.94 20.14 9.80
CA ASN A 129 0.22 19.61 10.52
C ASN A 129 0.29 18.08 10.47
N LEU A 130 -0.86 17.38 10.44
CA LEU A 130 -0.89 15.93 10.25
C LEU A 130 -0.39 15.55 8.85
N LEU A 131 -0.91 16.17 7.79
CA LEU A 131 -0.48 15.92 6.41
C LEU A 131 1.03 16.14 6.25
N ARG A 132 1.51 17.29 6.73
CA ARG A 132 2.95 17.62 6.71
C ARG A 132 3.78 16.58 7.45
N LEU A 133 3.36 16.16 8.65
CA LEU A 133 4.09 15.17 9.43
C LEU A 133 4.17 13.82 8.71
N LEU A 134 3.05 13.32 8.18
CA LEU A 134 3.00 12.04 7.48
C LEU A 134 3.95 12.02 6.28
N GLN A 135 3.89 13.04 5.41
CA GLN A 135 4.75 13.13 4.23
C GLN A 135 6.23 13.40 4.57
N THR A 136 6.51 14.04 5.71
CA THR A 136 7.90 14.25 6.18
C THR A 136 8.55 12.97 6.67
N LEU A 137 7.75 12.09 7.27
CA LEU A 137 8.22 10.82 7.83
C LEU A 137 8.19 9.69 6.81
N ASP A 138 7.66 9.93 5.62
CA ASP A 138 7.71 8.97 4.52
C ASP A 138 9.16 8.60 4.18
N ARG A 139 9.46 7.30 4.23
CA ARG A 139 10.84 6.78 4.22
C ARG A 139 11.62 7.08 2.96
N ASP A 140 10.95 7.05 1.82
CA ASP A 140 11.57 7.35 0.53
C ASP A 140 11.31 8.80 0.07
N GLY A 141 10.54 9.55 0.86
CA GLY A 141 10.17 10.93 0.59
C GLY A 141 9.29 11.11 -0.65
N ASN A 142 8.64 10.05 -1.14
CA ASN A 142 7.78 10.10 -2.30
C ASN A 142 6.34 9.66 -1.94
N PRO A 143 5.50 10.59 -1.47
CA PRO A 143 4.17 10.23 -1.00
C PRO A 143 3.22 9.80 -2.12
N GLU A 144 3.60 9.90 -3.41
CA GLU A 144 2.79 9.42 -4.55
C GLU A 144 2.74 7.89 -4.66
N ASN A 145 3.73 7.17 -4.12
CA ASN A 145 3.79 5.71 -4.21
C ASN A 145 3.19 5.00 -2.98
N GLY A 146 2.78 5.77 -1.97
CA GLY A 146 2.43 5.34 -0.62
C GLY A 146 3.09 6.28 0.39
N ILE A 147 2.64 6.26 1.63
CA ILE A 147 3.34 6.89 2.75
C ILE A 147 3.79 5.76 3.68
N ASP A 148 5.06 5.38 3.60
CA ASP A 148 5.66 4.34 4.43
C ASP A 148 6.36 4.97 5.63
N LEU A 149 5.66 5.04 6.76
CA LEU A 149 6.20 5.60 7.99
C LEU A 149 7.21 4.63 8.62
N PRO A 150 8.17 5.10 9.44
CA PRO A 150 9.01 4.21 10.22
C PRO A 150 8.14 3.35 11.16
N SER A 151 8.50 2.08 11.35
CA SER A 151 7.74 1.20 12.23
C SER A 151 7.73 1.75 13.67
N PRO A 152 6.73 1.40 14.49
CA PRO A 152 6.68 1.86 15.88
C PRO A 152 7.96 1.54 16.66
N THR A 153 8.56 0.37 16.43
CA THR A 153 9.84 -0.02 17.04
C THR A 153 11.00 0.89 16.61
N GLU A 154 11.03 1.34 15.36
CA GLU A 154 12.06 2.26 14.89
C GLU A 154 11.88 3.65 15.48
N LEU A 155 10.64 4.14 15.57
CA LEU A 155 10.28 5.39 16.24
C LEU A 155 10.61 5.37 17.75
N GLU A 156 10.48 4.22 18.40
CA GLU A 156 10.90 4.04 19.79
C GLU A 156 12.44 4.06 19.92
N ASN A 157 13.14 3.29 19.08
CA ASN A 157 14.60 3.16 19.16
C ASN A 157 15.35 4.45 18.87
N ASN A 158 14.78 5.34 18.04
CA ASN A 158 15.37 6.62 17.70
C ASN A 158 14.95 7.77 18.63
N GLY A 159 14.07 7.52 19.61
CA GLY A 159 13.58 8.53 20.56
C GLY A 159 12.49 9.47 20.03
N LEU A 160 12.10 9.37 18.75
CA LEU A 160 11.06 10.18 18.15
C LEU A 160 9.69 9.92 18.79
N ALA A 161 9.43 8.69 19.24
CA ALA A 161 8.22 8.36 19.99
C ALA A 161 8.03 9.22 21.24
N ASP A 162 9.10 9.45 22.00
CA ASP A 162 9.05 10.28 23.21
C ASP A 162 8.74 11.74 22.89
N VAL A 163 9.26 12.24 21.76
CA VAL A 163 8.95 13.61 21.32
C VAL A 163 7.50 13.71 20.88
N LEU A 164 7.02 12.76 20.05
CA LEU A 164 5.68 12.80 19.45
C LEU A 164 4.55 12.55 20.45
N ALA A 165 4.73 11.68 21.45
CA ALA A 165 3.70 11.28 22.40
C ALA A 165 3.09 12.44 23.22
N GLY A 166 3.80 13.58 23.32
CA GLY A 166 3.34 14.77 24.03
C GLY A 166 2.85 15.92 23.13
N GLN A 167 2.94 15.79 21.80
CA GLN A 167 2.62 16.89 20.89
C GLN A 167 1.12 17.02 20.65
N GLN A 168 0.71 18.24 20.27
CA GLN A 168 -0.64 18.53 19.84
C GLN A 168 -0.59 19.09 18.42
N LEU A 169 -1.30 18.44 17.50
CA LEU A 169 -1.30 18.81 16.08
C LEU A 169 -1.82 20.25 15.84
N ASP A 170 -2.64 20.81 16.73
CA ASP A 170 -3.17 22.17 16.65
C ASP A 170 -2.29 23.24 17.34
N ASP A 171 -1.16 22.86 17.96
CA ASP A 171 -0.24 23.82 18.58
C ASP A 171 0.34 24.77 17.52
N PRO A 172 0.26 26.11 17.69
CA PRO A 172 0.88 27.07 16.77
C PRO A 172 2.41 26.93 16.63
N ASN A 173 3.07 26.24 17.56
CA ASN A 173 4.52 26.04 17.59
C ASN A 173 4.94 24.61 17.19
N PHE A 174 4.01 23.80 16.65
CA PHE A 174 4.24 22.40 16.29
C PHE A 174 5.56 22.19 15.52
N ASP A 175 5.80 22.97 14.45
CA ASP A 175 7.04 22.94 13.66
C ASP A 175 8.31 23.06 14.51
N THR A 176 8.31 24.01 15.45
CA THR A 176 9.47 24.24 16.32
C THR A 176 9.65 23.14 17.37
N GLN A 177 8.54 22.53 17.82
CA GLN A 177 8.57 21.46 18.81
C GLN A 177 9.15 20.17 18.24
N ILE A 178 8.85 19.86 16.98
CA ILE A 178 9.33 18.62 16.34
C ILE A 178 10.64 18.78 15.57
N ALA A 179 11.10 20.02 15.29
CA ALA A 179 12.31 20.27 14.52
C ALA A 179 13.55 19.55 15.10
N SER A 180 13.70 19.51 16.42
CA SER A 180 14.84 18.81 17.05
C SER A 180 14.77 17.30 16.82
N ALA A 181 13.56 16.74 16.83
CA ALA A 181 13.35 15.31 16.60
C ALA A 181 13.56 14.91 15.13
N LEU A 182 13.23 15.79 14.19
CA LEU A 182 13.51 15.57 12.76
C LEU A 182 15.01 15.56 12.46
N VAL A 183 15.80 16.38 13.18
CA VAL A 183 17.27 16.34 13.06
C VAL A 183 17.82 15.00 13.55
N GLU A 184 17.38 14.51 14.70
CA GLU A 184 17.77 13.21 15.24
C GLU A 184 17.34 12.04 14.33
N LEU A 185 16.15 12.14 13.73
CA LEU A 185 15.64 11.17 12.78
C LEU A 185 16.49 11.14 11.50
N ASN A 186 16.84 12.31 10.94
CA ASN A 186 17.66 12.39 9.74
C ASN A 186 19.02 11.69 9.92
N GLU A 187 19.65 11.80 11.10
CA GLU A 187 20.90 11.09 11.38
C GLU A 187 20.74 9.55 11.36
N SER A 188 19.53 9.06 11.64
CA SER A 188 19.21 7.63 11.74
C SER A 188 18.65 7.04 10.44
N PHE A 189 17.87 7.82 9.67
CA PHE A 189 17.09 7.33 8.52
C PHE A 189 17.37 8.09 7.21
N ASN A 190 18.25 9.10 7.20
CA ASN A 190 18.48 9.97 6.04
C ASN A 190 17.17 10.62 5.53
N THR A 191 16.31 11.03 6.46
CA THR A 191 15.01 11.67 6.23
C THR A 191 15.10 13.20 6.21
N ALA A 192 13.99 13.89 5.98
CA ALA A 192 13.97 15.35 6.03
C ALA A 192 14.30 15.91 7.43
N THR A 193 15.04 17.04 7.47
CA THR A 193 15.38 17.77 8.71
C THR A 193 14.35 18.83 9.10
N ALA A 194 13.32 19.01 8.28
CA ALA A 194 12.24 19.95 8.46
C ALA A 194 10.96 19.35 7.91
N LEU A 195 9.82 19.81 8.42
CA LEU A 195 8.54 19.43 7.84
C LEU A 195 8.46 19.83 6.36
N VAL A 196 7.86 18.96 5.56
CA VAL A 196 7.30 19.33 4.25
C VAL A 196 6.47 20.61 4.42
N ASP A 197 6.57 21.51 3.44
CA ASP A 197 5.83 22.77 3.49
C ASP A 197 4.31 22.51 3.38
N GLU A 198 3.53 23.45 3.93
CA GLU A 198 2.07 23.30 3.98
C GLU A 198 1.43 23.20 2.59
N GLU A 199 1.99 23.91 1.60
CA GLU A 199 1.45 23.94 0.23
C GLU A 199 1.66 22.61 -0.48
N SER A 200 2.88 22.05 -0.43
CA SER A 200 3.18 20.73 -1.00
C SER A 200 2.36 19.63 -0.33
N ALA A 201 2.24 19.67 1.00
CA ALA A 201 1.47 18.66 1.74
C ALA A 201 -0.02 18.68 1.37
N LEU A 202 -0.60 19.88 1.24
CA LEU A 202 -1.99 20.04 0.78
C LEU A 202 -2.15 19.64 -0.69
N ALA A 203 -1.22 20.00 -1.56
CA ALA A 203 -1.28 19.66 -2.98
C ALA A 203 -1.29 18.15 -3.21
N HIS A 204 -0.43 17.41 -2.49
CA HIS A 204 -0.46 15.94 -2.51
C HIS A 204 -1.79 15.38 -1.96
N PHE A 205 -2.29 15.93 -0.86
CA PHE A 205 -3.57 15.50 -0.31
C PHE A 205 -4.74 15.76 -1.26
N ASP A 206 -4.76 16.90 -1.96
CA ASP A 206 -5.77 17.23 -2.97
C ASP A 206 -5.74 16.23 -4.13
N LEU A 207 -4.56 15.84 -4.62
CA LEU A 207 -4.41 14.78 -5.61
C LEU A 207 -4.97 13.44 -5.10
N THR A 208 -4.73 13.11 -3.82
CA THR A 208 -5.37 11.96 -3.19
C THR A 208 -6.89 12.07 -3.26
N LEU A 209 -7.45 13.21 -2.83
CA LEU A 209 -8.89 13.44 -2.78
C LEU A 209 -9.54 13.37 -4.16
N GLU A 210 -8.90 13.92 -5.18
CA GLU A 210 -9.31 13.77 -6.59
C GLU A 210 -9.35 12.29 -6.99
N GLY A 211 -8.29 11.54 -6.67
CA GLY A 211 -8.25 10.09 -6.84
C GLY A 211 -9.32 9.34 -6.03
N LEU A 212 -9.87 9.94 -4.96
CA LEU A 212 -10.98 9.38 -4.20
C LEU A 212 -12.37 9.72 -4.76
N GLN A 213 -12.51 10.76 -5.58
CA GLN A 213 -13.80 11.23 -6.10
C GLN A 213 -14.44 10.31 -7.15
N LEU A 214 -13.81 9.17 -7.44
CA LEU A 214 -14.21 8.16 -8.42
C LEU A 214 -15.68 8.28 -8.88
N PRO A 215 -15.97 8.76 -10.11
CA PRO A 215 -17.24 8.45 -10.73
C PRO A 215 -17.24 6.92 -10.84
N GLY A 216 -18.20 6.21 -10.25
CA GLY A 216 -18.24 4.75 -10.01
C GLY A 216 -18.17 3.84 -11.24
N ASN A 217 -17.18 4.08 -12.10
CA ASN A 217 -17.13 3.82 -13.52
C ASN A 217 -15.67 3.75 -14.05
N ILE A 218 -14.63 3.65 -13.19
CA ILE A 218 -13.21 3.54 -13.64
C ILE A 218 -13.06 2.43 -14.69
N LEU A 219 -13.74 1.31 -14.48
CA LEU A 219 -13.71 0.14 -15.35
C LEU A 219 -14.99 0.00 -16.19
N THR A 220 -15.68 1.10 -16.55
CA THR A 220 -16.88 0.97 -17.39
C THR A 220 -16.50 0.69 -18.82
N LEU A 221 -17.00 -0.41 -19.37
CA LEU A 221 -16.93 -0.70 -20.79
C LEU A 221 -18.30 -0.45 -21.42
N SER A 222 -18.32 0.21 -22.57
CA SER A 222 -19.44 0.09 -23.50
C SER A 222 -19.34 -1.25 -24.22
N ASP A 223 -20.49 -1.90 -24.47
CA ASP A 223 -20.55 -3.17 -25.19
C ASP A 223 -19.68 -3.14 -26.47
N GLY A 224 -18.74 -4.08 -26.56
CA GLY A 224 -17.77 -4.18 -27.67
C GLY A 224 -16.47 -3.39 -27.51
N THR A 225 -16.23 -2.76 -26.36
CA THR A 225 -14.97 -2.04 -26.06
C THR A 225 -14.04 -2.94 -25.27
N ILE A 226 -12.91 -3.32 -25.88
CA ILE A 226 -11.82 -4.01 -25.17
C ILE A 226 -11.04 -2.97 -24.36
N SER A 227 -10.78 -3.24 -23.09
CA SER A 227 -9.84 -2.45 -22.27
C SER A 227 -8.76 -3.34 -21.70
N GLN A 228 -7.51 -2.94 -21.88
CA GLN A 228 -6.35 -3.67 -21.42
C GLN A 228 -5.65 -2.86 -20.32
N TRP A 229 -5.22 -3.56 -19.28
CA TRP A 229 -4.58 -3.00 -18.10
C TRP A 229 -3.35 -3.83 -17.76
N ASP A 230 -2.20 -3.18 -17.72
CA ASP A 230 -0.99 -3.73 -17.16
C ASP A 230 -1.04 -3.61 -15.64
N VAL A 231 -0.75 -4.72 -14.95
CA VAL A 231 -0.78 -4.84 -13.50
C VAL A 231 0.65 -4.86 -13.00
N TYR A 232 0.94 -4.01 -12.03
CA TYR A 232 2.24 -3.91 -11.36
C TYR A 232 2.06 -4.17 -9.87
N THR A 233 3.04 -4.80 -9.24
CA THR A 233 3.15 -4.95 -7.79
C THR A 233 4.23 -4.03 -7.23
N GLN A 234 4.29 -3.87 -5.90
CA GLN A 234 5.37 -3.23 -5.13
C GLN A 234 5.88 -1.89 -5.69
N ASN A 235 5.40 -0.73 -5.18
CA ASN A 235 5.86 0.62 -5.59
C ASN A 235 5.92 0.83 -7.12
N PHE A 236 4.91 0.35 -7.87
CA PHE A 236 4.91 0.34 -9.35
C PHE A 236 6.10 -0.39 -9.99
N GLY A 237 6.69 -1.31 -9.24
CA GLY A 237 7.96 -1.92 -9.52
C GLY A 237 7.84 -3.02 -10.55
N GLU A 238 7.23 -4.11 -10.13
CA GLU A 238 7.33 -5.38 -10.81
C GLU A 238 6.06 -5.66 -11.61
N TYR A 239 6.22 -5.89 -12.90
CA TYR A 239 5.17 -6.26 -13.82
C TYR A 239 4.59 -7.62 -13.43
N ALA A 240 3.36 -7.62 -12.96
CA ALA A 240 2.65 -8.80 -12.48
C ALA A 240 1.90 -9.52 -13.62
N GLY A 241 1.31 -8.76 -14.54
CA GLY A 241 0.52 -9.34 -15.62
C GLY A 241 -0.31 -8.35 -16.40
N ARG A 242 -1.24 -8.88 -17.20
CA ARG A 242 -2.16 -8.10 -18.01
C ARG A 242 -3.59 -8.59 -17.86
N LEU A 243 -4.45 -7.68 -17.49
CA LEU A 243 -5.90 -7.86 -17.47
C LEU A 243 -6.49 -7.28 -18.76
N THR A 244 -7.16 -8.11 -19.55
CA THR A 244 -7.94 -7.68 -20.71
C THR A 244 -9.41 -7.87 -20.42
N LEU A 245 -10.17 -6.79 -20.37
CA LEU A 245 -11.61 -6.82 -20.25
C LEU A 245 -12.23 -6.75 -21.65
N ASN A 246 -12.88 -7.83 -22.09
CA ASN A 246 -13.36 -7.99 -23.46
C ASN A 246 -14.74 -7.37 -23.68
N ASP A 247 -15.60 -7.51 -22.67
CA ASP A 247 -16.95 -6.94 -22.60
C ASP A 247 -17.32 -6.70 -21.12
N SER A 248 -18.57 -6.32 -20.85
CA SER A 248 -19.05 -5.97 -19.50
C SER A 248 -19.00 -7.11 -18.47
N VAL A 249 -18.71 -8.35 -18.86
CA VAL A 249 -18.68 -9.52 -17.98
C VAL A 249 -17.47 -10.42 -18.21
N SER A 250 -16.93 -10.48 -19.43
CA SER A 250 -15.84 -11.39 -19.82
C SER A 250 -14.50 -10.68 -19.99
N GLY A 251 -13.42 -11.41 -19.74
CA GLY A 251 -12.05 -10.93 -19.90
C GLY A 251 -11.04 -12.08 -19.95
N THR A 252 -9.77 -11.72 -20.04
CA THR A 252 -8.63 -12.62 -19.86
C THR A 252 -7.64 -12.01 -18.87
N TYR A 253 -6.98 -12.85 -18.08
CA TYR A 253 -5.85 -12.47 -17.25
C TYR A 253 -4.62 -13.25 -17.71
N GLU A 254 -3.57 -12.51 -18.10
CA GLU A 254 -2.27 -13.03 -18.52
C GLU A 254 -1.27 -12.86 -17.38
N GLU A 255 -0.76 -13.97 -16.86
CA GLU A 255 0.32 -14.00 -15.86
C GLU A 255 1.61 -14.51 -16.50
N TRP A 256 2.71 -13.85 -16.17
CA TRP A 256 4.06 -14.31 -16.52
C TRP A 256 4.71 -14.91 -15.27
N ASN A 257 5.25 -16.11 -15.41
CA ASN A 257 5.95 -16.79 -14.33
C ASN A 257 7.13 -17.59 -14.88
N GLN A 258 7.90 -18.21 -13.96
CA GLN A 258 9.13 -18.92 -14.29
C GLN A 258 10.12 -18.04 -15.06
N CYS A 259 10.32 -16.83 -14.53
CA CYS A 259 11.28 -15.87 -15.05
C CYS A 259 12.70 -16.30 -14.67
N SER A 260 13.60 -16.35 -15.66
CA SER A 260 14.96 -16.82 -15.44
C SER A 260 15.81 -15.73 -14.80
N ASP A 261 16.08 -15.88 -13.50
CA ASP A 261 17.05 -15.05 -12.76
C ASP A 261 18.51 -15.52 -12.95
N GLU A 262 18.77 -16.47 -13.87
CA GLU A 262 20.09 -17.09 -14.02
C GLU A 262 21.11 -16.13 -14.68
N GLY A 263 21.64 -15.20 -13.87
CA GLY A 263 22.87 -14.45 -14.14
C GLY A 263 22.72 -12.97 -14.47
N ASP A 264 21.52 -12.39 -14.33
CA ASP A 264 21.29 -10.95 -14.50
C ASP A 264 20.87 -10.35 -13.15
N ASP A 265 21.74 -9.53 -12.58
CA ASP A 265 21.48 -8.74 -11.36
C ASP A 265 20.39 -7.67 -11.55
N ARG A 266 19.82 -7.56 -12.77
CA ARG A 266 18.62 -6.79 -13.10
C ARG A 266 17.34 -7.63 -12.98
N GLY A 267 17.17 -8.34 -11.86
CA GLY A 267 16.00 -9.19 -11.55
C GLY A 267 14.65 -8.45 -11.45
N TRP A 268 14.59 -7.19 -11.86
CA TRP A 268 13.39 -6.37 -11.83
C TRP A 268 12.71 -6.36 -13.21
N ILE A 269 11.49 -6.89 -13.28
CA ILE A 269 10.70 -6.97 -14.51
C ILE A 269 9.77 -5.76 -14.57
N GLY A 270 10.28 -4.59 -14.97
CA GLY A 270 9.47 -3.36 -15.00
C GLY A 270 8.52 -3.20 -16.18
N THR A 271 8.50 -4.14 -17.14
CA THR A 271 7.66 -4.03 -18.35
C THR A 271 7.20 -5.38 -18.88
N ARG A 272 6.08 -5.39 -19.62
CA ARG A 272 5.62 -6.57 -20.36
C ARG A 272 6.67 -7.13 -21.32
N ALA A 273 7.36 -6.27 -22.07
CA ALA A 273 8.39 -6.71 -23.01
C ALA A 273 9.53 -7.45 -22.28
N ARG A 274 9.94 -6.95 -21.11
CA ARG A 274 10.93 -7.62 -20.27
C ARG A 274 10.41 -8.95 -19.73
N ALA A 275 9.13 -9.02 -19.36
CA ALA A 275 8.49 -10.26 -18.92
C ALA A 275 8.46 -11.31 -20.04
N GLU A 276 8.10 -10.91 -21.26
CA GLU A 276 8.13 -11.76 -22.45
C GLU A 276 9.53 -12.29 -22.78
N ASP A 277 10.58 -11.50 -22.52
CA ASP A 277 11.97 -11.90 -22.76
C ASP A 277 12.52 -12.89 -21.71
N LEU A 278 12.08 -12.77 -20.44
CA LEU A 278 12.67 -13.51 -19.31
C LEU A 278 11.82 -14.68 -18.82
N CYS A 279 10.50 -14.63 -18.98
CA CYS A 279 9.58 -15.58 -18.39
C CYS A 279 9.24 -16.69 -19.36
N SER A 280 9.46 -17.94 -18.91
CA SER A 280 9.31 -19.12 -19.76
C SER A 280 7.87 -19.64 -19.87
N SER A 281 6.94 -19.11 -19.06
CA SER A 281 5.52 -19.42 -19.18
C SER A 281 4.64 -18.18 -19.10
N GLN A 282 3.72 -18.11 -20.06
CA GLN A 282 2.60 -17.18 -20.12
C GLN A 282 1.32 -17.99 -19.93
N ASN A 283 0.62 -17.74 -18.83
CA ASN A 283 -0.68 -18.37 -18.59
C ASN A 283 -1.77 -17.34 -18.85
N ALA A 284 -2.47 -17.48 -19.97
CA ALA A 284 -3.67 -16.72 -20.24
C ALA A 284 -4.89 -17.53 -19.79
N SER A 285 -5.67 -16.94 -18.88
CA SER A 285 -6.88 -17.54 -18.35
C SER A 285 -8.09 -16.70 -18.72
N ASP A 286 -9.12 -17.31 -19.29
CA ASP A 286 -10.43 -16.67 -19.41
C ASP A 286 -10.99 -16.41 -18.02
N ILE A 287 -11.53 -15.22 -17.80
CA ILE A 287 -12.13 -14.79 -16.53
C ILE A 287 -13.51 -14.16 -16.77
N THR A 288 -14.32 -14.16 -15.73
CA THR A 288 -15.44 -13.25 -15.56
C THR A 288 -15.07 -12.15 -14.57
N TRP A 289 -15.55 -10.94 -14.76
CA TRP A 289 -15.25 -9.82 -13.89
C TRP A 289 -16.49 -8.98 -13.57
N GLN A 290 -16.41 -8.21 -12.49
CA GLN A 290 -17.46 -7.29 -12.06
C GLN A 290 -16.89 -6.14 -11.24
N VAL A 291 -17.65 -5.04 -11.16
CA VAL A 291 -17.37 -3.92 -10.28
C VAL A 291 -18.61 -3.61 -9.44
N ASP A 292 -18.44 -3.52 -8.13
CA ASP A 292 -19.44 -3.08 -7.17
C ASP A 292 -18.87 -1.97 -6.29
N GLY A 293 -19.30 -0.74 -6.54
CA GLY A 293 -18.73 0.45 -5.92
C GLY A 293 -17.23 0.59 -6.20
N ARG A 294 -16.41 0.40 -5.17
CA ARG A 294 -14.93 0.42 -5.24
C ARG A 294 -14.32 -0.98 -5.34
N THR A 295 -15.13 -2.02 -5.30
CA THR A 295 -14.65 -3.40 -5.35
C THR A 295 -14.63 -3.87 -6.79
N PHE A 296 -13.45 -4.23 -7.27
CA PHE A 296 -13.24 -4.90 -8.55
C PHE A 296 -12.93 -6.37 -8.26
N SER A 297 -13.64 -7.30 -8.90
CA SER A 297 -13.39 -8.74 -8.75
C SER A 297 -13.25 -9.40 -10.10
N PHE A 298 -12.35 -10.39 -10.20
CA PHE A 298 -12.19 -11.23 -11.37
C PHE A 298 -11.95 -12.69 -10.99
N THR A 299 -12.55 -13.61 -11.74
CA THR A 299 -12.52 -15.03 -11.38
C THR A 299 -12.74 -15.95 -12.58
N ASN A 300 -12.19 -17.15 -12.50
CA ASN A 300 -12.53 -18.29 -13.36
C ASN A 300 -12.76 -19.59 -12.57
N GLY A 301 -13.00 -19.46 -11.26
CA GLY A 301 -13.10 -20.56 -10.31
C GLY A 301 -11.77 -20.97 -9.67
N ALA A 302 -10.65 -20.90 -10.42
CA ALA A 302 -9.29 -21.11 -9.90
C ALA A 302 -8.66 -19.79 -9.38
N ILE A 303 -8.83 -18.70 -10.13
CA ILE A 303 -8.51 -17.34 -9.71
C ILE A 303 -9.75 -16.77 -9.04
N ARG A 304 -9.63 -16.09 -7.88
CA ARG A 304 -10.76 -15.51 -7.13
C ARG A 304 -10.39 -14.17 -6.50
N ASP A 305 -9.72 -13.36 -7.28
CA ASP A 305 -9.11 -12.14 -6.78
C ASP A 305 -10.15 -11.05 -6.60
N THR A 306 -9.99 -10.28 -5.52
CA THR A 306 -10.86 -9.16 -5.20
C THR A 306 -10.03 -7.98 -4.75
N CYS A 307 -10.20 -6.86 -5.43
CA CYS A 307 -9.44 -5.64 -5.24
C CYS A 307 -10.35 -4.51 -4.76
N THR A 308 -9.95 -3.83 -3.68
CA THR A 308 -10.57 -2.55 -3.27
C THR A 308 -9.77 -1.42 -3.91
N ILE A 309 -10.38 -0.67 -4.81
CA ILE A 309 -9.77 0.51 -5.44
C ILE A 309 -9.58 1.58 -4.37
N LEU A 310 -8.32 1.95 -4.13
CA LEU A 310 -7.92 2.95 -3.14
C LEU A 310 -8.02 4.35 -3.76
N SER A 311 -7.37 4.56 -4.91
CA SER A 311 -7.35 5.85 -5.63
C SER A 311 -7.13 5.63 -7.14
N GLY A 312 -7.46 6.63 -7.96
CA GLY A 312 -7.09 6.63 -9.38
C GLY A 312 -8.08 7.31 -10.30
N ASP A 313 -7.86 7.13 -11.60
CA ASP A 313 -8.69 7.61 -12.70
C ASP A 313 -8.95 6.50 -13.75
N ARG A 314 -9.48 6.86 -14.93
CA ARG A 314 -9.82 5.93 -16.01
C ARG A 314 -8.62 5.33 -16.75
N ASN A 315 -7.41 5.80 -16.47
CA ASN A 315 -6.17 5.40 -17.09
C ASN A 315 -5.22 4.73 -16.10
N ARG A 316 -5.27 5.06 -14.82
CA ARG A 316 -4.46 4.43 -13.77
C ARG A 316 -5.21 4.37 -12.45
N PHE A 317 -5.15 3.24 -11.76
CA PHE A 317 -5.65 3.16 -10.38
C PHE A 317 -4.80 2.22 -9.51
N THR A 318 -4.82 2.50 -8.20
CA THR A 318 -4.19 1.70 -7.16
C THR A 318 -5.27 0.93 -6.41
N ALA A 319 -5.03 -0.34 -6.12
CA ALA A 319 -5.97 -1.17 -5.38
C ALA A 319 -5.28 -2.11 -4.38
N SER A 320 -5.93 -2.34 -3.25
CA SER A 320 -5.58 -3.42 -2.32
C SER A 320 -6.26 -4.70 -2.78
N CYS A 321 -5.49 -5.67 -3.26
CA CYS A 321 -5.98 -6.90 -3.86
C CYS A 321 -5.76 -8.09 -2.94
N ASN A 322 -6.84 -8.82 -2.67
CA ASN A 322 -6.81 -10.14 -2.04
C ASN A 322 -6.68 -11.19 -3.15
N ILE A 323 -5.49 -11.77 -3.26
CA ILE A 323 -5.06 -12.70 -4.30
C ILE A 323 -5.23 -14.13 -3.77
N ASP A 324 -5.93 -14.96 -4.53
CA ASP A 324 -6.14 -16.37 -4.21
C ASP A 324 -4.98 -17.23 -4.73
N LEU A 325 -4.12 -17.68 -3.82
CA LEU A 325 -3.02 -18.62 -4.13
C LEU A 325 -3.40 -20.08 -3.81
N GLY A 326 -4.69 -20.37 -3.72
CA GLY A 326 -5.25 -21.69 -3.47
C GLY A 326 -5.54 -21.95 -1.98
N ALA A 327 -4.59 -22.51 -1.24
CA ALA A 327 -4.78 -22.79 0.19
C ALA A 327 -4.55 -21.54 1.07
N ASP A 328 -3.80 -20.57 0.54
CA ASP A 328 -3.41 -19.33 1.19
C ASP A 328 -3.98 -18.14 0.42
N ARG A 329 -4.21 -17.04 1.14
CA ARG A 329 -4.59 -15.75 0.56
C ARG A 329 -3.51 -14.73 0.91
N GLN A 330 -3.11 -13.95 -0.09
CA GLN A 330 -2.19 -12.84 0.11
C GLN A 330 -2.91 -11.54 -0.19
N ILE A 331 -2.60 -10.50 0.58
CA ILE A 331 -3.07 -9.16 0.26
C ILE A 331 -1.88 -8.33 -0.15
N GLU A 332 -2.01 -7.70 -1.32
CA GLU A 332 -0.96 -6.90 -1.92
C GLU A 332 -1.56 -5.62 -2.52
N VAL A 333 -0.76 -4.56 -2.51
CA VAL A 333 -1.08 -3.36 -3.29
C VAL A 333 -0.68 -3.62 -4.73
N GLN A 334 -1.65 -3.45 -5.63
CA GLN A 334 -1.45 -3.55 -7.06
C GLN A 334 -1.80 -2.23 -7.74
N TYR A 335 -1.08 -1.96 -8.82
CA TYR A 335 -1.24 -0.78 -9.63
C TYR A 335 -1.65 -1.18 -11.03
N PHE A 336 -2.74 -0.62 -11.50
CA PHE A 336 -3.34 -0.94 -12.79
C PHE A 336 -3.16 0.25 -13.71
N VAL A 337 -2.48 0.04 -14.83
CA VAL A 337 -2.20 1.07 -15.83
C VAL A 337 -2.80 0.65 -17.16
N ARG A 338 -3.65 1.49 -17.73
CA ARG A 338 -4.32 1.21 -19.00
C ARG A 338 -3.30 1.18 -20.14
N THR A 339 -3.27 0.10 -20.90
CA THR A 339 -2.28 -0.07 -21.98
C THR A 339 -2.47 0.96 -23.09
N GLY A 340 -1.37 1.39 -23.71
CA GLY A 340 -1.42 2.40 -24.78
C GLY A 340 -1.69 3.82 -24.27
N VAL A 341 -1.85 3.99 -22.96
CA VAL A 341 -1.62 5.27 -22.28
C VAL A 341 -0.11 5.37 -22.03
N ASP A 342 0.67 5.51 -23.10
CA ASP A 342 2.14 5.51 -23.04
C ASP A 342 2.73 6.86 -22.56
N ARG A 343 1.92 7.74 -21.96
CA ARG A 343 2.33 9.10 -21.57
C ARG A 343 1.59 9.56 -20.33
N PHE A 344 2.28 10.39 -19.57
CA PHE A 344 1.72 11.19 -18.49
C PHE A 344 0.34 11.75 -18.86
N ASN A 345 -0.59 11.65 -17.90
CA ASN A 345 -1.92 12.25 -17.99
C ASN A 345 -1.76 13.74 -18.39
N ASP A 346 -2.48 14.15 -19.43
CA ASP A 346 -2.51 15.51 -19.95
C ASP A 346 -3.07 16.53 -18.93
N GLN A 347 -3.69 16.05 -17.85
CA GLN A 347 -4.12 16.84 -16.70
C GLN A 347 -3.17 16.78 -15.49
N LEU A 348 -2.17 15.90 -15.46
CA LEU A 348 -1.16 15.82 -14.39
C LEU A 348 0.17 16.48 -14.76
N VAL A 349 0.31 16.99 -15.98
CA VAL A 349 1.59 17.50 -16.48
C VAL A 349 1.43 18.90 -17.07
N THR A 350 0.92 19.80 -16.22
CA THR A 350 1.20 21.22 -16.35
C THR A 350 1.97 21.63 -15.11
N GLY A 351 3.24 21.97 -15.24
CA GLY A 351 4.09 22.25 -14.07
C GLY A 351 5.57 22.40 -14.41
N GLU A 352 6.32 22.94 -13.45
CA GLU A 352 7.79 22.97 -13.48
C GLU A 352 8.31 21.83 -12.61
N PHE A 353 9.14 20.97 -13.20
CA PHE A 353 9.77 19.86 -12.51
C PHE A 353 11.26 20.15 -12.37
N THR A 354 11.80 19.98 -11.16
CA THR A 354 13.24 20.05 -10.90
C THR A 354 13.79 18.65 -10.71
N GLU A 355 14.66 18.21 -11.61
CA GLU A 355 15.38 16.94 -11.45
C GLU A 355 16.61 17.15 -10.55
N PHE A 356 16.67 16.40 -9.43
CA PHE A 356 17.86 16.30 -8.59
C PHE A 356 18.71 15.11 -9.05
N SER A 357 19.84 15.35 -9.71
CA SER A 357 20.71 14.24 -10.12
C SER A 357 21.47 13.67 -8.91
N GLY A 358 21.19 12.41 -8.55
CA GLY A 358 21.86 11.67 -7.47
C GLY A 358 23.22 11.07 -7.88
N GLY A 359 23.99 11.76 -8.71
CA GLY A 359 25.26 11.28 -9.25
C GLY A 359 26.41 12.27 -9.05
N THR A 360 27.65 11.80 -9.17
CA THR A 360 28.92 12.54 -8.95
C THR A 360 29.18 13.74 -9.90
N HIS A 361 28.16 14.30 -10.52
CA HIS A 361 28.24 15.52 -11.31
C HIS A 361 27.84 16.74 -10.46
N LEU A 362 28.87 17.53 -10.17
CA LEU A 362 28.87 18.96 -9.82
C LEU A 362 27.65 19.51 -9.06
N THR A 363 27.91 19.86 -7.80
CA THR A 363 27.10 20.72 -6.94
C THR A 363 26.51 21.92 -7.69
N GLY A 364 25.18 21.98 -7.80
CA GLY A 364 24.44 23.21 -8.07
C GLY A 364 23.73 23.31 -9.42
N GLU A 365 23.78 22.29 -10.29
CA GLU A 365 23.03 22.30 -11.54
C GLU A 365 21.61 21.73 -11.34
N ASN A 366 20.59 22.58 -11.46
CA ASN A 366 19.20 22.14 -11.49
C ASN A 366 18.76 21.97 -12.94
N SER A 367 18.13 20.85 -13.26
CA SER A 367 17.46 20.69 -14.55
C SER A 367 15.98 20.98 -14.38
N PHE A 368 15.47 21.97 -15.09
CA PHE A 368 14.07 22.36 -15.12
C PHE A 368 13.39 21.80 -16.36
N LEU A 369 12.34 21.02 -16.16
CA LEU A 369 11.44 20.58 -17.21
C LEU A 369 10.12 21.34 -17.04
N THR A 370 9.78 22.18 -18.01
CA THR A 370 8.49 22.87 -18.07
C THR A 370 7.61 22.16 -19.08
N LEU A 371 6.38 21.81 -18.69
CA LEU A 371 5.39 21.22 -19.59
C LEU A 371 4.12 22.06 -19.56
N GLU A 372 3.71 22.53 -20.73
CA GLU A 372 2.63 23.49 -20.94
C GLU A 372 1.34 22.77 -21.36
N ALA A 373 0.19 23.38 -21.07
CA ALA A 373 -1.14 22.82 -21.36
C ALA A 373 -1.39 22.58 -22.87
N ASP A 374 -0.65 23.28 -23.74
CA ASP A 374 -0.72 23.10 -25.19
C ASP A 374 0.21 21.99 -25.73
N LYS A 375 0.81 21.20 -24.82
CA LYS A 375 1.74 20.10 -25.10
C LYS A 375 3.11 20.57 -25.59
N THR A 376 3.44 21.84 -25.41
CA THR A 376 4.80 22.35 -25.55
C THR A 376 5.54 22.26 -24.21
N GLY A 377 6.85 22.53 -24.23
CA GLY A 377 7.67 22.47 -23.04
C GLY A 377 9.10 22.89 -23.28
N GLY A 378 9.82 23.13 -22.20
CA GLY A 378 11.22 23.53 -22.18
C GLY A 378 12.04 22.62 -21.27
N TYR A 379 13.31 22.44 -21.59
CA TYR A 379 14.29 21.80 -20.71
C TYR A 379 15.48 22.75 -20.56
N GLU A 380 15.75 23.18 -19.34
CA GLU A 380 16.82 24.12 -19.01
C GLU A 380 17.72 23.53 -17.93
N ILE A 381 19.03 23.74 -18.03
CA ILE A 381 20.01 23.38 -17.00
C ILE A 381 20.56 24.70 -16.45
N SER A 382 20.36 24.98 -15.15
CA SER A 382 20.80 26.22 -14.48
C SER A 382 21.99 26.00 -13.58
#